data_AF-A0A965KSA6-F1
#
_entry.id   AF-A0A965KSA6-F1
#
_cell.length_a   1.000
_cell.length_b   1.000
_cell.length_c   1.000
_cell.angle_alpha   90.00
_cell.angle_beta   90.00
_cell.angle_gamma   90.00
#
_symmetry.space_group_name_H-M   'P 1'
#
loop_
_entity.id
_entity.type
_entity.pdbx_description
1 polymer ?
#
loop_
_entity_poly.entity_id
_entity_poly.type
_entity_poly.pdbx_seq_one_letter_code
_entity_poly.pdbx_strand_id
1 'polypeptide(L)'
;CDVSRLTAAKSPERQRLTESLAFYAAENMRTKPDEGRLQWAIESLTITSDNRARIMACEYDTRVFFDSSMAETEIGDIIFDTTIWTRRVEWTLAKVDDSWSLWQRRIERRSPVARFCTP
;
A
#
# COMPACT_ATOMS: atom_id res chain seq x y z
N CYS A 1 -9.71 6.56 5.60
CA CYS A 1 -9.57 5.24 4.95
C CYS A 1 -10.06 4.20 5.95
N ASP A 2 -10.94 3.27 5.55
CA ASP A 2 -11.47 2.23 6.44
C ASP A 2 -10.76 0.90 6.19
N VAL A 3 -9.80 0.56 7.05
CA VAL A 3 -8.99 -0.67 6.96
C VAL A 3 -9.85 -1.93 7.11
N SER A 4 -10.96 -1.85 7.85
CA SER A 4 -11.82 -3.00 8.13
C SER A 4 -12.52 -3.51 6.87
N ARG A 5 -12.79 -2.64 5.90
CA ARG A 5 -13.41 -2.99 4.62
C ARG A 5 -12.45 -3.61 3.61
N LEU A 6 -11.14 -3.44 3.80
CA LEU A 6 -10.10 -3.92 2.87
C LEU A 6 -9.45 -5.23 3.32
N THR A 7 -9.55 -5.54 4.61
CA THR A 7 -8.81 -6.63 5.25
C THR A 7 -9.73 -7.65 5.91
N ALA A 8 -9.37 -8.93 5.85
CA ALA A 8 -10.10 -9.97 6.57
C ALA A 8 -9.98 -9.78 8.09
N ALA A 9 -11.01 -10.15 8.86
CA ALA A 9 -11.12 -9.78 10.28
C ALA A 9 -9.98 -10.22 11.18
N LYS A 10 -9.42 -11.41 10.92
CA LYS A 10 -8.32 -12.01 11.68
C LYS A 10 -7.00 -11.96 10.92
N SER A 11 -6.90 -11.12 9.90
CA SER A 11 -5.69 -11.01 9.09
C SER A 11 -4.59 -10.27 9.87
N PRO A 12 -3.32 -10.70 9.77
CA PRO A 12 -2.19 -9.91 10.28
C PRO A 12 -2.12 -8.53 9.63
N GLU A 13 -2.56 -8.42 8.39
CA GLU A 13 -2.54 -7.17 7.63
C GLU A 13 -3.49 -6.10 8.20
N ARG A 14 -4.61 -6.51 8.81
CA ARG A 14 -5.56 -5.57 9.45
C ARG A 14 -4.90 -4.76 10.55
N GLN A 15 -4.16 -5.42 11.44
CA GLN A 15 -3.45 -4.74 12.53
C GLN A 15 -2.37 -3.82 11.95
N ARG A 16 -1.51 -4.36 11.09
CA ARG A 16 -0.40 -3.62 10.46
C ARG A 16 -0.87 -2.35 9.75
N LEU A 17 -1.95 -2.42 8.98
CA LEU A 17 -2.51 -1.28 8.26
C LEU A 17 -3.21 -0.28 9.18
N THR A 18 -3.89 -0.77 10.22
CA THR A 18 -4.50 0.12 11.24
C THR A 18 -3.42 0.93 11.96
N GLU A 19 -2.34 0.28 12.40
CA GLU A 19 -1.20 0.94 13.04
C GLU A 19 -0.51 1.94 12.11
N SER A 20 -0.28 1.55 10.85
CA SER A 20 0.31 2.45 9.84
C SER A 20 -0.57 3.68 9.60
N LEU A 21 -1.88 3.48 9.48
CA LEU A 21 -2.84 4.57 9.31
C LEU A 21 -2.86 5.52 10.51
N ALA A 22 -2.85 4.96 11.74
CA ALA A 22 -2.81 5.75 12.97
C ALA A 22 -1.53 6.59 13.05
N PHE A 23 -0.38 6.00 12.72
CA PHE A 23 0.89 6.70 12.66
C PHE A 23 0.86 7.88 11.68
N TYR A 24 0.50 7.64 10.41
CA TYR A 24 0.45 8.71 9.41
C TYR A 24 -0.55 9.81 9.79
N ALA A 25 -1.68 9.46 10.41
CA ALA A 25 -2.66 10.43 10.86
C ALA A 25 -2.14 11.28 12.04
N ALA A 26 -1.48 10.68 13.02
CA ALA A 26 -0.94 11.38 14.19
C ALA A 26 0.19 12.35 13.81
N GLU A 27 1.03 11.95 12.86
CA GLU A 27 2.17 12.74 12.36
C GLU A 27 1.79 13.72 11.25
N ASN A 28 0.49 13.94 10.98
CA ASN A 28 -0.02 14.77 9.89
C ASN A 28 0.59 14.45 8.51
N MET A 29 1.05 13.22 8.30
CA MET A 29 1.68 12.79 7.06
C MET A 29 0.62 12.48 6.02
N ARG A 30 0.71 13.13 4.86
CA ARG A 30 -0.22 12.96 3.75
C ARG A 30 0.53 12.70 2.45
N THR A 31 -0.16 12.12 1.48
CA THR A 31 0.32 12.08 0.10
C THR A 31 -0.12 13.35 -0.62
N LYS A 32 0.79 14.04 -1.31
CA LYS A 32 0.47 15.32 -1.94
C LYS A 32 -0.53 15.12 -3.09
N PRO A 33 -1.66 15.87 -3.11
CA PRO A 33 -2.63 15.76 -4.20
C PRO A 33 -1.96 16.01 -5.56
N ASP A 34 -2.35 15.23 -6.56
CA ASP A 34 -1.84 15.31 -7.94
C ASP A 34 -0.32 15.12 -8.14
N GLU A 35 0.43 14.81 -7.07
CA GLU A 35 1.86 14.54 -7.11
C GLU A 35 2.17 13.06 -6.80
N GLY A 36 2.90 12.45 -7.75
CA GLY A 36 3.19 11.03 -7.69
C GLY A 36 2.00 10.14 -8.04
N ARG A 37 2.26 8.85 -8.20
CA ARG A 37 1.30 7.84 -8.66
C ARG A 37 1.59 6.50 -7.98
N LEU A 38 0.53 5.74 -7.77
CA LEU A 38 0.63 4.34 -7.39
C LEU A 38 0.01 3.51 -8.51
N GLN A 39 0.84 2.70 -9.18
CA GLN A 39 0.45 1.93 -10.37
C GLN A 39 0.79 0.47 -10.18
N TRP A 40 -0.18 -0.42 -10.40
CA TRP A 40 -0.02 -1.86 -10.19
C TRP A 40 -0.40 -2.64 -11.46
N ALA A 41 0.39 -3.66 -11.83
CA ALA A 41 -0.02 -4.71 -12.77
C ALA A 41 -0.08 -6.05 -12.06
N ILE A 42 -1.13 -6.81 -12.34
CA ILE A 42 -1.23 -8.20 -11.92
C ILE A 42 -0.36 -9.05 -12.86
N GLU A 43 0.60 -9.76 -12.29
CA GLU A 43 1.45 -10.72 -13.00
C GLU A 43 0.79 -12.10 -13.04
N SER A 44 0.17 -12.52 -11.93
CA SER A 44 -0.54 -13.79 -11.85
C SER A 44 -1.57 -13.81 -10.73
N LEU A 45 -2.54 -14.72 -10.87
CA LEU A 45 -3.51 -15.06 -9.85
C LEU A 45 -3.60 -16.59 -9.76
N THR A 46 -3.50 -17.11 -8.54
CA THR A 46 -3.62 -18.53 -8.25
C THR A 46 -4.60 -18.74 -7.10
N ILE A 47 -5.64 -19.53 -7.31
CA ILE A 47 -6.52 -19.98 -6.23
C ILE A 47 -5.82 -21.15 -5.53
N THR A 48 -5.47 -21.00 -4.26
CA THR A 48 -4.74 -22.01 -3.49
C THR A 48 -5.66 -22.93 -2.68
N SER A 49 -6.89 -22.49 -2.42
CA SER A 49 -7.99 -23.26 -1.83
C SER A 49 -9.31 -22.53 -2.09
N ASP A 50 -10.45 -23.15 -1.75
CA ASP A 50 -11.79 -22.55 -1.91
C ASP A 50 -11.96 -21.17 -1.24
N ASN A 51 -11.10 -20.86 -0.27
CA ASN A 51 -11.15 -19.62 0.50
C ASN A 51 -9.82 -18.84 0.50
N ARG A 52 -8.84 -19.21 -0.33
CA ARG A 52 -7.55 -18.49 -0.45
C ARG A 52 -7.14 -18.32 -1.90
N ALA A 53 -6.69 -17.12 -2.22
CA ALA A 53 -6.06 -16.80 -3.50
C ALA A 53 -4.76 -16.05 -3.25
N ARG A 54 -3.80 -16.21 -4.17
CA ARG A 54 -2.56 -15.44 -4.21
C ARG A 54 -2.53 -14.64 -5.49
N ILE A 55 -2.19 -13.37 -5.37
CA ILE A 55 -1.97 -12.47 -6.49
C ILE A 55 -0.53 -12.02 -6.44
N MET A 56 0.20 -12.24 -7.53
CA MET A 56 1.48 -11.58 -7.74
C MET A 56 1.25 -10.31 -8.53
N ALA A 57 1.78 -9.20 -8.05
CA ALA A 57 1.68 -7.93 -8.72
C ALA A 57 3.02 -7.18 -8.74
N CYS A 58 3.25 -6.47 -9.83
CA CYS A 58 4.24 -5.42 -9.90
C CYS A 58 3.61 -4.11 -9.42
N GLU A 59 4.32 -3.38 -8.57
CA GLU A 59 3.92 -2.11 -7.99
C GLU A 59 4.99 -1.07 -8.29
N TYR A 60 4.58 0.08 -8.83
CA TYR A 60 5.39 1.28 -9.01
C TYR A 60 4.75 2.42 -8.22
N ASP A 61 5.51 2.96 -7.28
CA ASP A 61 5.05 3.94 -6.29
C ASP A 61 5.96 5.16 -6.35
N THR A 62 5.40 6.28 -6.81
CA THR A 62 6.07 7.59 -6.89
C THR A 62 5.40 8.63 -6.01
N ARG A 63 4.50 8.22 -5.11
CA ARG A 63 3.78 9.14 -4.21
C ARG A 63 4.75 9.89 -3.32
N VAL A 64 4.51 11.19 -3.15
CA VAL A 64 5.29 12.04 -2.25
C VAL A 64 4.57 12.15 -0.91
N PHE A 65 5.27 11.83 0.18
CA PHE A 65 4.78 12.01 1.54
C PHE A 65 5.29 13.33 2.12
N PHE A 66 4.39 14.09 2.76
CA PHE A 66 4.67 15.40 3.33
C PHE A 66 3.97 15.62 4.68
N ASP A 67 4.50 16.52 5.50
CA ASP A 67 3.84 17.04 6.70
C ASP A 67 2.81 18.12 6.31
N SER A 68 1.53 17.84 6.53
CA SER A 68 0.46 18.79 6.25
C SER A 68 0.18 19.79 7.37
N SER A 69 0.86 19.70 8.52
CA SER A 69 0.62 20.59 9.66
C SER A 69 1.02 22.04 9.40
N MET A 70 1.91 22.29 8.43
CA MET A 70 2.42 23.62 8.06
C MET A 70 2.00 24.08 6.67
N ALA A 71 1.10 23.33 6.00
CA ALA A 71 0.65 23.59 4.63
C ALA A 71 0.19 25.03 4.38
N GLU A 72 -0.49 25.63 5.36
CA GLU A 72 -1.08 26.97 5.28
C GLU A 72 -0.17 28.08 5.83
N THR A 73 1.10 27.78 6.13
CA THR A 73 2.08 28.75 6.65
C THR A 73 3.06 29.19 5.56
N GLU A 74 3.80 30.28 5.79
CA GLU A 74 4.85 30.75 4.87
C GLU A 74 5.99 29.73 4.65
N ILE A 75 6.14 28.75 5.55
CA ILE A 75 7.13 27.67 5.48
C ILE A 75 6.68 26.60 4.48
N GLY A 76 5.37 26.42 4.29
CA GLY A 76 4.78 25.37 3.46
C GLY A 76 4.94 23.95 4.02
N ASP A 77 4.66 22.97 3.18
CA ASP A 77 4.76 21.54 3.50
C ASP A 77 6.21 21.05 3.63
N ILE A 78 6.51 20.23 4.64
CA ILE A 78 7.81 19.55 4.75
C ILE A 78 7.75 18.21 4.01
N ILE A 79 8.63 18.02 3.03
CA ILE A 79 8.73 16.76 2.28
C ILE A 79 9.49 15.72 3.12
N PHE A 80 8.86 14.56 3.38
CA PHE A 80 9.46 13.46 4.13
C PHE A 80 10.03 12.35 3.26
N ASP A 81 9.32 11.97 2.20
CA ASP A 81 9.75 10.88 1.32
C ASP A 81 9.32 11.13 -0.13
N THR A 82 10.30 11.17 -1.03
CA THR A 82 10.14 11.24 -2.49
C THR A 82 10.70 10.00 -3.18
N THR A 83 10.99 8.94 -2.43
CA THR A 83 11.62 7.74 -2.96
C THR A 83 10.68 7.04 -3.92
N ILE A 84 11.14 6.86 -5.16
CA ILE A 84 10.43 6.08 -6.15
C ILE A 84 10.69 4.60 -5.89
N TRP A 85 9.66 3.82 -5.65
CA TRP A 85 9.78 2.39 -5.40
C TRP A 85 9.23 1.56 -6.55
N THR A 86 10.00 0.57 -6.98
CA THR A 86 9.48 -0.60 -7.71
C THR A 86 9.44 -1.79 -6.78
N ARG A 87 8.30 -2.48 -6.68
CA ARG A 87 8.08 -3.61 -5.77
C ARG A 87 7.41 -4.76 -6.52
N ARG A 88 7.85 -5.99 -6.28
CA ARG A 88 7.08 -7.20 -6.59
C ARG A 88 6.44 -7.67 -5.30
N VAL A 89 5.12 -7.73 -5.30
CA VAL A 89 4.32 -8.00 -4.10
C VAL A 89 3.44 -9.20 -4.31
N GLU A 90 3.38 -10.05 -3.29
CA GLU A 90 2.38 -11.10 -3.17
C GLU A 90 1.26 -10.58 -2.26
N TRP A 91 0.02 -10.64 -2.74
CA TRP A 91 -1.16 -10.50 -1.90
C TRP A 91 -1.81 -11.85 -1.71
N THR A 92 -1.88 -12.30 -0.47
CA THR A 92 -2.77 -13.39 -0.10
C THR A 92 -4.13 -12.79 0.21
N LEU A 93 -5.16 -13.25 -0.48
CA LEU A 93 -6.54 -12.92 -0.24
C LEU A 93 -7.24 -14.06 0.51
N ALA A 94 -8.18 -13.70 1.37
CA ALA A 94 -9.08 -14.62 2.04
C ALA A 94 -10.52 -14.32 1.65
N LYS A 95 -11.30 -15.36 1.37
CA LYS A 95 -12.74 -15.25 1.17
C LYS A 95 -13.43 -15.14 2.54
N VAL A 96 -14.21 -14.09 2.75
CA VAL A 96 -15.00 -13.79 3.96
C VAL A 96 -16.37 -13.32 3.49
N ASP A 97 -17.45 -14.01 3.91
CA ASP A 97 -18.83 -13.67 3.56
C ASP A 97 -19.02 -13.40 2.05
N ASP A 98 -18.56 -14.35 1.23
CA ASP A 98 -18.55 -14.30 -0.24
C ASP A 98 -17.73 -13.17 -0.90
N SER A 99 -16.99 -12.39 -0.13
CA SER A 99 -16.10 -11.33 -0.63
C SER A 99 -14.63 -11.68 -0.43
N TRP A 100 -13.77 -11.27 -1.36
CA TRP A 100 -12.32 -11.39 -1.21
C TRP A 100 -11.75 -10.19 -0.46
N SER A 101 -11.01 -10.45 0.61
CA SER A 101 -10.35 -9.41 1.42
C SER A 101 -8.87 -9.72 1.61
N LEU A 102 -8.06 -8.69 1.79
CA LEU A 102 -6.63 -8.85 2.00
C LEU A 102 -6.37 -9.60 3.31
N TRP A 103 -5.61 -10.69 3.23
CA TRP A 103 -5.15 -11.45 4.39
C TRP A 103 -3.71 -11.09 4.74
N GLN A 104 -2.84 -10.99 3.75
CA GLN A 104 -1.43 -10.70 3.97
C GLN A 104 -0.84 -10.07 2.73
N ARG A 105 0.06 -9.12 2.94
CA ARG A 105 0.94 -8.60 1.89
C ARG A 105 2.38 -8.97 2.21
N ARG A 106 3.10 -9.49 1.21
CA ARG A 106 4.54 -9.76 1.29
C ARG A 106 5.24 -9.07 0.13
N ILE A 107 6.33 -8.36 0.44
CA ILE A 107 7.23 -7.81 -0.58
C ILE A 107 8.26 -8.89 -0.89
N GLU A 108 8.27 -9.41 -2.12
CA GLU A 108 9.29 -10.37 -2.56
C GLU A 108 10.58 -9.64 -2.95
N ARG A 109 10.44 -8.53 -3.66
CA ARG A 109 11.54 -7.70 -4.14
C ARG A 109 11.13 -6.24 -4.08
N ARG A 110 12.08 -5.37 -3.71
CA ARG A 110 11.92 -3.91 -3.82
C ARG A 110 13.21 -3.27 -4.26
N SER A 111 13.11 -2.15 -4.97
CA SER A 111 14.25 -1.32 -5.33
C SER A 111 13.82 0.14 -5.42
N PRO A 112 14.61 1.07 -4.85
CA PRO A 112 14.40 2.49 -5.01
C PRO A 112 15.11 3.08 -6.26
N VAL A 113 15.87 2.25 -6.98
CA VAL A 113 16.72 2.68 -8.12
C VAL A 113 16.37 1.91 -9.39
N ALA A 114 16.25 0.58 -9.28
CA ALA A 114 16.03 -0.28 -10.43
C ALA A 114 14.54 -0.56 -10.64
N ARG A 115 14.01 -0.16 -11.79
CA ARG A 115 12.70 -0.61 -12.26
C ARG A 115 12.83 -2.02 -12.84
N PHE A 116 12.55 -3.04 -12.03
CA PHE A 116 12.70 -4.46 -12.41
C PHE A 116 11.39 -5.12 -12.88
N CYS A 117 10.26 -4.40 -12.81
CA CYS A 117 8.99 -4.83 -13.36
C CYS A 117 8.21 -3.60 -13.85
N THR A 118 7.22 -3.82 -14.70
CA THR A 118 6.42 -2.76 -15.32
C THR A 118 4.96 -2.98 -14.92
N PRO A 119 4.33 -2.03 -14.21
CA PRO A 119 2.90 -2.01 -13.99
C PRO A 119 2.10 -1.53 -15.22
#